data_AF-A0A4Z2GG52-F1
#
_entry.id   AF-A0A4Z2GG52-F1
#
_cell.length_a   1.000
_cell.length_b   1.000
_cell.length_c   1.000
_cell.angle_alpha   90.00
_cell.angle_beta   90.00
_cell.angle_gamma   90.00
#
_symmetry.space_group_name_H-M   'P 1'
#
loop_
_entity.id
_entity.type
_entity.pdbx_description
1 polymer ?
#
loop_
_entity_poly.entity_id
_entity_poly.type
_entity_poly.pdbx_seq_one_letter_code
_entity_poly.pdbx_strand_id
1 'polypeptide(L)'
;MAGQVVVMGPDELVVSIASSLSTPFGSRIMTGSGVILNSLILDFSWPNKTPGQLVTNQNNRVQPGKRPQTSLMPTIVVPVWRKCGIHIALSSSGGQQSLSGITQV
;
A
#
# COMPACT_ATOMS: atom_id res chain seq x y z
N MET A 1 -2.45 -8.58 1.92
CA MET A 1 -2.35 -8.34 3.39
C MET A 1 -1.17 -7.43 3.60
N ALA A 2 -1.30 -6.37 4.41
CA ALA A 2 -0.25 -5.39 4.59
C ALA A 2 -0.04 -5.08 6.07
N GLY A 3 1.22 -4.83 6.45
CA GLY A 3 1.58 -4.30 7.75
C GLY A 3 1.54 -2.78 7.72
N GLN A 4 1.12 -2.18 8.83
CA GLN A 4 1.04 -0.73 8.96
C GLN A 4 1.56 -0.32 10.34
N VAL A 5 2.31 0.78 10.38
CA VAL A 5 2.91 1.31 11.60
C VAL A 5 2.76 2.82 11.57
N VAL A 6 2.29 3.37 12.68
CA VAL A 6 2.22 4.82 12.91
C VAL A 6 3.07 5.13 14.12
N VAL A 7 3.99 6.07 13.98
CA VAL A 7 4.91 6.50 15.04
C VAL A 7 4.78 8.01 15.23
N MET A 8 4.71 8.44 16.49
CA MET A 8 4.81 9.85 16.88
C MET A 8 5.99 9.99 17.85
N GLY A 9 6.96 10.82 17.46
CA GLY A 9 8.12 11.14 18.28
C GLY A 9 7.83 12.23 19.32
N PRO A 10 8.69 12.37 20.35
CA PRO A 10 8.59 13.44 21.34
C PRO A 10 8.88 14.83 20.75
N ASP A 11 9.46 14.87 19.56
CA ASP A 11 9.73 16.05 18.73
C ASP A 11 8.55 16.43 17.82
N GLU A 12 7.37 15.85 18.06
CA GLU A 12 6.15 16.02 17.26
C GLU A 12 6.27 15.52 15.80
N LEU A 13 7.32 14.76 15.47
CA LEU A 13 7.44 14.12 14.16
C LEU A 13 6.52 12.91 14.06
N VAL A 14 5.68 12.90 13.03
CA VAL A 14 4.73 11.82 12.78
C VAL A 14 5.09 11.09 11.49
N VAL A 15 5.18 9.76 11.58
CA VAL A 15 5.53 8.87 10.48
C VAL A 15 4.46 7.81 10.33
N SER A 16 3.84 7.72 9.16
CA SER A 16 2.88 6.67 8.80
C SER A 16 3.48 5.80 7.70
N ILE A 17 3.62 4.51 7.96
CA ILE A 17 4.23 3.53 7.06
C ILE A 17 3.22 2.42 6.78
N ALA A 18 3.11 2.06 5.51
CA ALA A 18 2.39 0.88 5.05
C ALA A 18 3.33 0.03 4.18
N SER A 19 3.40 -1.27 4.45
CA SER A 19 4.24 -2.22 3.70
C SER A 19 3.51 -3.52 3.44
N SER A 20 3.75 -4.13 2.28
CA SER A 20 3.01 -5.32 1.83
C SER A 20 3.89 -6.24 1.00
N LEU A 21 3.61 -7.54 1.09
CA LEU A 21 4.13 -8.54 0.16
C LEU A 21 3.13 -8.87 -0.97
N SER A 22 2.03 -8.12 -1.09
CA SER A 22 0.81 -8.39 -1.86
C SER A 22 -0.05 -9.50 -1.23
N THR A 23 0.35 -10.77 -1.39
CA THR A 23 -0.35 -11.94 -0.85
C THR A 23 0.24 -12.42 0.48
N PRO A 24 -0.49 -13.20 1.30
CA PRO A 24 0.10 -13.86 2.47
C PRO A 24 1.33 -14.67 2.07
N PHE A 25 2.45 -14.43 2.76
CA PHE A 25 3.78 -14.99 2.45
C PHE A 25 4.37 -14.58 1.08
N GLY A 26 3.89 -13.49 0.48
CA GLY A 26 4.43 -12.96 -0.78
C GLY A 26 4.37 -13.96 -1.91
N SER A 27 5.49 -14.16 -2.60
CA SER A 27 5.63 -15.17 -3.66
C SER A 27 5.79 -16.59 -3.14
N ARG A 28 5.89 -16.79 -1.82
CA ARG A 28 6.26 -18.05 -1.15
C ARG A 28 7.67 -18.55 -1.50
N ILE A 29 8.50 -17.67 -2.03
CA ILE A 29 9.91 -17.93 -2.33
C ILE A 29 10.75 -17.23 -1.26
N MET A 30 11.65 -17.99 -0.62
CA MET A 30 12.59 -17.48 0.37
C MET A 30 14.01 -17.57 -0.18
N THR A 31 14.80 -16.51 0.01
CA THR A 31 16.24 -16.52 -0.33
C THR A 31 17.01 -17.41 0.65
N GLY A 32 18.24 -17.80 0.31
CA GLY A 32 19.12 -18.53 1.23
C GLY A 32 19.43 -17.77 2.53
N SER A 33 19.27 -16.44 2.54
CA SER A 33 19.41 -15.59 3.73
C SER A 33 18.15 -15.50 4.60
N GLY A 34 17.05 -16.14 4.22
CA GLY A 34 15.78 -16.12 4.97
C GLY A 34 14.84 -14.97 4.59
N VAL A 35 15.09 -14.23 3.52
CA VAL A 35 14.21 -13.14 3.07
C VAL A 35 13.10 -13.70 2.20
N ILE A 36 11.84 -13.44 2.57
CA ILE A 36 10.67 -13.80 1.77
C ILE A 36 10.48 -12.75 0.67
N LEU A 37 10.42 -13.21 -0.58
CA LEU A 37 10.22 -12.35 -1.74
C LEU A 37 8.75 -11.94 -1.89
N ASN A 38 8.53 -10.70 -2.33
CA ASN A 38 7.18 -10.19 -2.58
C ASN A 38 6.57 -10.79 -3.87
N SER A 39 5.25 -10.70 -4.00
CA SER A 39 4.50 -11.06 -5.21
C SER A 39 3.89 -9.85 -5.91
N LEU A 40 4.42 -8.64 -5.68
CA LEU A 40 3.86 -7.36 -6.16
C LEU A 40 3.76 -7.25 -7.69
N ILE A 41 4.53 -8.06 -8.43
CA ILE A 41 4.43 -8.13 -9.90
C ILE A 41 3.05 -8.60 -10.38
N LEU A 42 2.28 -9.29 -9.52
CA LEU A 42 0.91 -9.72 -9.80
C LEU A 42 -0.11 -8.57 -9.69
N ASP A 43 0.26 -7.45 -9.08
CA ASP A 43 -0.62 -6.28 -8.93
C ASP A 43 -0.69 -5.42 -10.20
N PHE A 44 0.14 -5.71 -11.22
CA PHE A 44 -0.02 -5.15 -12.56
C PHE A 44 -1.22 -5.75 -13.30
N SER A 45 -1.72 -5.00 -14.26
CA SER A 45 -2.70 -5.47 -15.25
C SER A 45 -2.01 -6.29 -16.34
N TRP A 46 -2.36 -7.58 -16.41
CA TRP A 46 -1.85 -8.51 -17.40
C TRP A 46 -2.86 -8.70 -18.54
N PRO A 47 -2.43 -8.64 -19.81
CA PRO A 47 -3.34 -8.71 -20.96
C PRO A 47 -4.07 -10.07 -21.11
N ASN A 48 -3.54 -11.14 -20.51
CA ASN A 48 -4.01 -12.52 -20.75
C ASN A 48 -4.75 -13.17 -19.56
N LYS A 49 -5.14 -12.42 -18.52
CA LYS A 49 -5.65 -13.07 -17.29
C LYS A 49 -7.11 -13.50 -17.30
N THR A 50 -7.94 -13.17 -18.29
CA THR A 50 -9.34 -13.65 -18.37
C THR A 50 -9.99 -13.32 -19.72
N PRO A 51 -10.67 -14.27 -20.40
CA PRO A 51 -11.62 -13.93 -21.47
C PRO A 51 -12.83 -13.24 -20.84
N GLY A 52 -13.12 -12.01 -21.26
CA GLY A 52 -14.32 -11.27 -20.85
C GLY A 52 -14.12 -10.17 -19.80
N GLN A 53 -12.91 -9.98 -19.28
CA GLN A 53 -12.62 -8.81 -18.43
C GLN A 53 -12.29 -7.61 -19.31
N LEU A 54 -13.37 -6.94 -19.71
CA LEU A 54 -13.39 -5.65 -20.39
C LEU A 54 -12.44 -4.68 -19.67
N VAL A 55 -11.47 -4.16 -20.44
CA VAL A 55 -10.50 -3.13 -20.04
C VAL A 55 -9.38 -3.62 -19.11
N THR A 56 -8.34 -4.22 -19.69
CA THR A 56 -7.00 -4.17 -19.10
C THR A 56 -6.68 -2.70 -18.81
N ASN A 57 -6.48 -2.33 -17.54
CA ASN A 57 -6.06 -0.98 -17.18
C ASN A 57 -4.70 -0.70 -17.84
N GLN A 58 -4.72 0.06 -18.95
CA GLN A 58 -3.55 0.37 -19.77
C GLN A 58 -2.48 1.09 -18.94
N ASN A 59 -2.92 1.92 -18.00
CA ASN A 59 -2.04 2.70 -17.13
C ASN A 59 -1.33 1.84 -16.10
N ASN A 60 -1.85 0.66 -15.76
CA ASN A 60 -1.23 -0.29 -14.85
C ASN A 60 -0.66 -1.54 -15.56
N ARG A 61 -0.26 -1.43 -16.84
CA ARG A 61 0.51 -2.50 -17.52
C ARG A 61 1.94 -2.59 -16.99
N VAL A 62 2.47 -3.82 -16.96
CA VAL A 62 3.86 -4.11 -16.58
C VAL A 62 4.85 -3.51 -17.58
N GLN A 63 5.87 -2.82 -17.07
CA GLN A 63 6.97 -2.25 -17.86
C GLN A 63 8.25 -2.24 -17.01
N PRO A 64 9.45 -2.34 -17.62
CA PRO A 64 10.71 -2.24 -16.89
C PRO A 64 10.80 -0.95 -16.06
N GLY A 65 11.23 -1.06 -14.80
CA GLY A 65 11.38 0.07 -13.88
C GLY A 65 10.08 0.70 -13.36
N LYS A 66 8.92 0.30 -13.89
CA LYS A 66 7.61 0.79 -13.44
C LYS A 66 7.22 0.15 -12.11
N ARG A 67 6.50 0.91 -11.27
CA ARG A 67 5.90 0.40 -10.03
C ARG A 67 4.44 0.01 -10.25
N PRO A 68 3.96 -1.09 -9.65
CA PRO A 68 2.56 -1.47 -9.73
C PRO A 68 1.68 -0.49 -8.95
N GLN A 69 0.43 -0.37 -9.39
CA GLN A 69 -0.56 0.38 -8.64
C GLN A 69 -0.81 -0.29 -7.27
N THR A 70 -0.83 0.50 -6.21
CA THR A 70 -1.07 0.04 -4.84
C THR A 70 -2.31 0.69 -4.25
N SER A 71 -2.99 -0.04 -3.37
CA SER A 71 -4.09 0.48 -2.55
C SER A 71 -3.64 0.85 -1.13
N LEU A 72 -2.34 0.76 -0.82
CA LEU A 72 -1.81 1.20 0.47
C LEU A 72 -1.94 2.71 0.60
N MET A 73 -2.58 3.17 1.67
CA MET A 73 -2.81 4.59 1.93
C MET A 73 -2.34 4.98 3.33
N PRO A 74 -1.02 5.17 3.55
CA PRO A 74 -0.54 5.87 4.73
C PRO A 74 -0.97 7.34 4.64
N THR A 75 -1.63 7.86 5.66
CA THR A 75 -2.20 9.23 5.64
C THR A 75 -1.92 9.92 6.96
N ILE A 76 -1.54 11.20 6.88
CA ILE A 76 -1.36 12.09 8.03
C ILE A 76 -2.24 13.31 7.79
N VAL A 77 -3.10 13.62 8.75
CA VAL A 77 -3.98 14.78 8.73
C VAL A 77 -3.42 15.83 9.68
N VAL A 78 -3.20 17.02 9.14
CA VAL A 78 -2.65 18.17 9.87
C VAL A 78 -3.66 19.32 9.85
N PRO A 79 -4.06 19.86 11.02
CA PRO A 79 -4.99 20.98 11.07
C PRO A 79 -4.37 22.26 10.49
N VAL A 80 -5.12 22.95 9.64
CA VAL A 80 -4.65 24.14 8.90
C VAL A 80 -4.39 25.34 9.82
N TRP A 81 -5.24 25.54 10.82
CA TRP A 81 -5.25 26.76 11.65
C TRP A 81 -4.41 26.64 12.94
N ARG A 82 -3.97 25.42 13.29
CA ARG A 82 -3.08 25.14 14.43
C ARG A 82 -2.08 24.05 14.08
N LYS A 83 -1.07 24.41 13.30
CA LYS A 83 -0.03 23.46 12.86
C LYS A 83 0.73 22.80 14.02
N CYS A 84 0.81 23.47 15.17
CA CYS A 84 1.31 22.90 16.43
C CYS A 84 0.11 22.33 17.20
N GLY A 85 -0.03 21.00 17.25
CA GLY A 85 -1.18 20.36 17.90
C GLY A 85 -1.43 18.92 17.49
N ILE A 86 -2.65 18.45 17.70
CA ILE A 86 -3.05 17.05 17.51
C ILE A 86 -3.01 16.69 16.02
N HIS A 87 -2.13 15.76 15.68
CA HIS A 87 -2.06 15.14 14.35
C HIS A 87 -2.78 13.80 14.38
N ILE A 88 -3.56 13.51 13.34
CA ILE A 88 -4.14 12.18 13.14
C ILE A 88 -3.27 11.48 12.11
N ALA A 89 -2.75 10.30 12.45
CA ALA A 89 -2.05 9.46 11.50
C ALA A 89 -2.71 8.09 11.43
N LEU A 90 -3.06 7.71 10.21
CA LEU A 90 -3.85 6.52 9.90
C LEU A 90 -3.18 5.78 8.76
N SER A 91 -3.48 4.50 8.69
CA SER A 91 -3.12 3.65 7.56
C SER A 91 -4.16 2.55 7.44
N SER A 92 -4.44 2.15 6.20
CA SER A 92 -5.33 1.04 5.92
C SER A 92 -4.66 0.02 5.00
N SER A 93 -4.91 -1.25 5.29
CA SER A 93 -4.40 -2.42 4.57
C SER A 93 -5.51 -3.19 3.83
N GLY A 94 -6.72 -2.63 3.76
CA GLY A 94 -7.95 -3.28 3.27
C GLY A 94 -8.05 -3.52 1.76
N GLY A 95 -6.94 -3.45 1.01
CA GLY A 95 -6.95 -3.60 -0.45
C GLY A 95 -7.82 -2.53 -1.11
N GLN A 96 -8.79 -2.92 -1.94
CA GLN A 96 -9.72 -1.98 -2.62
C GLN A 96 -10.55 -1.12 -1.64
N GLN A 97 -10.73 -1.58 -0.40
CA GLN A 97 -11.49 -0.86 0.63
C GLN A 97 -10.63 0.12 1.45
N SER A 98 -9.36 0.28 1.10
CA SER A 98 -8.45 1.11 1.90
C SER A 98 -8.89 2.57 1.95
N LEU A 99 -9.37 3.11 0.82
CA LEU A 99 -9.91 4.48 0.75
C LEU A 99 -11.16 4.64 1.63
N SER A 100 -12.15 3.75 1.49
CA SER A 100 -13.35 3.82 2.32
C SER A 100 -13.02 3.68 3.81
N GLY A 101 -12.08 2.79 4.14
CA GLY A 101 -11.64 2.57 5.52
C GLY A 101 -10.98 3.80 6.14
N ILE A 102 -10.11 4.51 5.40
CA ILE A 102 -9.50 5.75 5.94
C ILE A 102 -10.52 6.90 6.06
N THR A 103 -11.54 6.97 5.18
CA THR A 103 -12.55 8.04 5.23
C THR A 103 -13.59 7.89 6.32
N GLN A 104 -13.78 6.67 6.83
CA GLN A 104 -14.74 6.38 7.90
C GLN A 104 -14.23 6.75 9.30
N VAL A 105 -12.91 6.92 9.44
CA VAL A 105 -12.24 7.29 10.69
C VAL A 105 -12.14 8.82 10.78
#